data_AF-A0A952DAS5-F1
#
_entry.id   AF-A0A952DAS5-F1
#
_cell.length_a   1.000
_cell.length_b   1.000
_cell.length_c   1.000
_cell.angle_alpha   90.00
_cell.angle_beta   90.00
_cell.angle_gamma   90.00
#
_symmetry.space_group_name_H-M   'P 1'
#
loop_
_entity.id
_entity.type
_entity.pdbx_description
1 polymer ?
#
loop_
_entity_poly.entity_id
_entity_poly.type
_entity_poly.pdbx_seq_one_letter_code
_entity_poly.pdbx_strand_id
1 'polypeptide(L)' 'MSIEFRAIEFPTAGEAIQHTYADPRDGVAVLLGGKHYVMQQSEADRLAAAGVEFAYLCDHEMPDGTFRIVTVPVN' A
#
# COMPACT_ATOMS: atom_id res chain seq x y z
N MET A 1 13.33 10.68 -15.62
CA MET A 1 11.86 10.78 -15.78
C MET A 1 11.28 10.68 -14.38
N SER A 2 10.57 11.71 -13.91
CA SER A 2 9.94 11.74 -12.58
C SER A 2 8.44 11.56 -12.75
N ILE A 3 7.85 10.63 -12.01
CA ILE A 3 6.40 10.45 -11.94
C ILE A 3 5.88 11.12 -10.68
N GLU A 4 4.89 11.99 -10.84
CA GLU A 4 4.18 12.59 -9.71
C GLU A 4 3.00 11.70 -9.33
N PHE A 5 2.83 11.46 -8.03
CA PHE A 5 1.73 10.68 -7.49
C PHE A 5 1.13 11.34 -6.26
N ARG A 6 -0.14 11.02 -5.97
CA ARG A 6 -0.86 11.49 -4.78
C ARG A 6 -0.99 10.38 -3.75
N ALA A 7 -0.42 10.61 -2.56
CA ALA A 7 -0.49 9.67 -1.46
C ALA A 7 -0.37 10.36 -0.10
N ILE A 8 -0.76 9.64 0.95
CA ILE A 8 -0.52 9.98 2.35
C ILE A 8 0.60 9.06 2.85
N GLU A 9 1.69 9.62 3.36
CA GLU A 9 2.82 8.85 3.91
C GLU A 9 2.53 8.46 5.37
N PHE A 10 2.88 7.22 5.74
CA PHE A 10 2.75 6.72 7.10
C PHE A 10 4.10 6.20 7.63
N PRO A 11 4.38 6.40 8.93
CA PRO A 11 5.56 5.85 9.60
C PRO A 11 5.68 4.32 9.51
N THR A 12 4.56 3.59 9.62
CA THR A 12 4.55 2.12 9.67
C THR A 12 3.54 1.53 8.69
N ALA A 13 3.80 0.29 8.25
CA ALA A 13 2.86 -0.46 7.43
C ALA A 13 1.51 -0.68 8.14
N GLY A 14 1.54 -0.90 9.46
CA GLY A 14 0.33 -1.08 10.27
C GLY A 14 -0.55 0.15 10.27
N GLU A 15 0.02 1.35 10.42
CA GLU A 15 -0.74 2.61 10.35
C GLU A 15 -1.35 2.85 8.95
N ALA A 16 -0.59 2.55 7.89
CA ALA A 16 -1.10 2.65 6.52
C ALA A 16 -2.29 1.69 6.29
N ILE A 17 -2.18 0.43 6.72
CA ILE A 17 -3.25 -0.55 6.61
C ILE A 17 -4.48 -0.12 7.43
N GLN A 18 -4.28 0.28 8.70
CA GLN A 18 -5.37 0.72 9.57
C GLN A 18 -6.13 1.92 8.98
N HIS A 19 -5.43 2.82 8.30
CA HIS A 19 -6.07 3.94 7.62
C HIS A 19 -7.06 3.46 6.55
N THR A 20 -6.70 2.43 5.77
CA THR A 20 -7.61 1.86 4.74
C THR A 20 -8.85 1.17 5.34
N TYR A 21 -8.84 0.81 6.62
CA TYR A 21 -10.01 0.25 7.32
C TYR A 21 -10.96 1.31 7.86
N ALA A 22 -10.48 2.54 8.09
CA ALA A 22 -11.32 3.62 8.58
C ALA A 22 -12.34 4.07 7.53
N ASP A 23 -11.93 4.13 6.26
CA ASP A 23 -12.82 4.26 5.12
C ASP A 23 -12.32 3.36 3.98
N PRO A 24 -13.06 2.32 3.57
CA PRO A 24 -12.66 1.46 2.45
C PRO A 24 -12.62 2.19 1.09
N ARG A 25 -13.03 3.46 1.03
CA ARG A 25 -12.84 4.34 -0.14
C ARG A 25 -11.52 5.12 -0.11
N ASP A 26 -10.79 5.11 1.00
CA ASP A 26 -9.53 5.86 1.16
C ASP A 26 -8.36 5.25 0.38
N GLY A 27 -8.56 4.06 -0.19
CA GLY A 27 -7.68 3.49 -1.20
C GLY A 27 -6.92 2.27 -0.72
N VAL A 28 -5.67 2.15 -1.14
CA VAL A 28 -4.80 1.00 -0.93
C VAL A 28 -3.49 1.39 -0.26
N ALA A 29 -3.07 0.56 0.70
CA ALA A 29 -1.79 0.70 1.37
C ALA A 29 -0.69 0.04 0.51
N VAL A 30 0.41 0.76 0.29
CA VAL A 30 1.55 0.30 -0.52
C VAL A 30 2.88 0.61 0.14
N LEU A 31 3.88 -0.24 -0.16
CA LEU A 31 5.29 -0.03 0.10
C LEU A 31 5.96 0.43 -1.20
N LEU A 32 6.46 1.65 -1.23
CA LEU A 32 7.15 2.23 -2.38
C LEU A 32 8.46 2.88 -1.91
N GLY A 33 9.59 2.47 -2.48
CA GLY A 33 10.90 3.02 -2.12
C GLY A 33 11.26 2.88 -0.62
N GLY A 34 10.78 1.82 0.04
CA GLY A 34 11.00 1.57 1.47
C GLY A 34 10.13 2.40 2.41
N LYS A 35 9.14 3.14 1.87
CA LYS A 35 8.19 3.95 2.64
C LYS A 35 6.77 3.44 2.47
N HIS A 36 5.93 3.70 3.47
CA HIS A 36 4.54 3.26 3.48
C HIS A 36 3.63 4.41 3.07
N TYR A 37 2.73 4.13 2.14
CA TYR A 37 1.81 5.09 1.58
C TYR A 37 0.40 4.54 1.55
N VAL A 38 -0.59 5.41 1.66
CA VAL A 38 -1.96 5.14 1.21
C VAL A 38 -2.25 6.02 0.01
N MET A 39 -2.77 5.43 -1.05
CA MET A 39 -3.17 6.13 -2.27
C MET A 39 -4.43 5.52 -2.87
N GLN A 40 -5.11 6.26 -3.73
CA GLN A 40 -6.25 5.72 -4.48
C GLN A 40 -5.81 4.56 -5.38
N GLN A 41 -6.68 3.56 -5.56
CA GLN A 41 -6.38 2.42 -6.44
C GLN A 41 -5.97 2.87 -7.84
N SER A 42 -6.66 3.88 -8.40
CA SER A 42 -6.33 4.44 -9.71
C SER A 42 -4.92 5.05 -9.78
N GLU A 43 -4.38 5.53 -8.65
CA GLU A 43 -3.01 6.03 -8.59
C GLU A 43 -2.00 4.88 -8.57
N ALA A 44 -2.28 3.82 -7.81
CA ALA A 44 -1.48 2.60 -7.82
C ALA A 44 -1.45 1.95 -9.23
N ASP A 45 -2.59 1.94 -9.92
CA ASP A 45 -2.70 1.42 -11.30
C ASP A 45 -1.85 2.27 -12.28
N ARG A 46 -1.81 3.60 -12.10
CA ARG A 46 -0.95 4.50 -12.89
C ARG A 46 0.53 4.22 -12.65
N LEU A 47 0.94 3.99 -11.39
CA LEU A 47 2.31 3.62 -11.05
C LEU A 47 2.68 2.27 -11.68
N ALA A 48 1.78 1.28 -11.57
CA ALA A 48 1.98 -0.04 -12.17
C ALA A 48 2.12 0.04 -13.70
N ALA A 49 1.24 0.78 -14.37
CA ALA A 49 1.30 1.00 -15.82
C ALA A 49 2.55 1.77 -16.27
N ALA A 50 3.11 2.61 -15.40
CA ALA A 50 4.38 3.30 -15.62
C ALA A 50 5.62 2.43 -15.35
N GLY A 51 5.43 1.17 -14.93
CA GLY A 51 6.52 0.24 -14.60
C GLY A 51 7.24 0.57 -13.30
N VAL A 52 6.59 1.28 -12.38
CA VAL A 52 7.14 1.56 -11.06
C VAL A 52 7.00 0.32 -10.18
N GLU A 53 8.09 -0.08 -9.54
CA GLU A 53 8.13 -1.19 -8.59
C GLU A 53 7.58 -0.73 -7.22
N PHE A 54 6.58 -1.45 -6.72
CA PHE A 54 6.03 -1.26 -5.38
C PHE A 54 5.42 -2.57 -4.88
N ALA A 55 4.91 -2.59 -3.64
CA ALA A 55 4.14 -3.73 -3.15
C ALA A 55 2.88 -3.28 -2.43
N TYR A 56 1.78 -4.00 -2.58
CA TYR A 56 0.61 -3.81 -1.73
C TYR A 56 0.90 -4.32 -0.32
N LEU A 57 0.40 -3.60 0.68
CA LEU A 57 0.44 -3.98 2.08
C LEU A 57 -0.91 -4.59 2.46
N CYS A 58 -0.90 -5.83 2.93
CA CYS A 58 -2.09 -6.50 3.43
C CYS A 58 -1.81 -7.04 4.83
N ASP A 59 -2.79 -7.00 5.72
CA ASP A 59 -2.76 -7.91 6.86
C ASP A 59 -3.25 -9.29 6.42
N HIS A 60 -2.73 -10.31 7.08
CA HIS A 60 -3.11 -11.68 6.84
C HIS A 60 -3.24 -12.37 8.19
N GLU A 61 -4.45 -12.86 8.47
CA GLU A 61 -4.71 -13.71 9.61
C GLU A 61 -4.12 -15.09 9.36
N MET A 62 -3.19 -15.50 10.21
CA MET A 62 -2.55 -16.80 10.18
C MET A 62 -3.44 -17.84 10.88
N PRO A 63 -3.25 -19.16 10.61
CA PRO A 63 -4.04 -20.22 11.25
C PRO A 63 -3.96 -20.26 12.78
N ASP A 64 -2.96 -19.61 13.38
CA ASP A 64 -2.78 -19.49 14.84
C ASP A 64 -3.51 -18.28 15.44
N GLY A 65 -4.29 -17.54 14.64
CA GLY A 65 -5.02 -16.33 15.04
C GLY A 65 -4.15 -15.08 15.15
N THR A 66 -2.87 -15.15 14.76
CA THR A 66 -2.01 -13.95 14.69
C THR A 66 -2.16 -13.23 13.37
N PHE A 67 -1.99 -11.91 13.37
CA PHE A 67 -1.95 -11.10 12.15
C PHE A 67 -0.50 -10.85 11.73
N ARG A 68 -0.21 -11.05 10.45
CA ARG A 68 1.07 -10.68 9.84
C ARG A 68 0.83 -9.72 8.71
N ILE A 69 1.69 -8.71 8.60
CA ILE A 69 1.71 -7.86 7.42
C ILE A 69 2.48 -8.58 6.34
N VAL A 70 1.83 -8.78 5.19
CA VAL A 70 2.41 -9.37 4.00
C VAL A 70 2.50 -8.33 2.90
N THR A 71 3.45 -8.54 1.98
CA THR A 71 3.63 -7.68 0.81
C THR A 71 3.30 -8.46 -0.46
N VAL A 72 2.55 -7.84 -1.36
CA VAL A 72 2.26 -8.39 -2.69
C VAL A 72 2.96 -7.51 -3.73
N PRO A 73 4.09 -7.96 -4.31
CA PRO A 73 4.88 -7.14 -5.23
C PRO A 73 4.15 -6.87 -6.54
N VAL A 74 4.38 -5.68 -7.10
CA VAL A 74 3.88 -5.21 -8.39
C VAL A 74 5.05 -4.62 -9.18
N ASN A 75 5.27 -5.22 -10.36
CA ASN A 75 6.44 -5.06 -11.23
C ASN A 75 7.76 -5.51 -10.60
#